data_AF-A0A8B6F8X6-F1
#
_entry.id   AF-A0A8B6F8X6-F1
#
_cell.length_a   1.000
_cell.length_b   1.000
_cell.length_c   1.000
_cell.angle_alpha   90.00
_cell.angle_beta   90.00
_cell.angle_gamma   90.00
#
_symmetry.space_group_name_H-M   'P 1'
#
loop_
_entity.id
_entity.type
_entity.pdbx_description
1 polymer ?
#
loop_
_entity_poly.entity_id
_entity_poly.type
_entity_poly.pdbx_seq_one_letter_code
_entity_poly.pdbx_strand_id
1 'polypeptide(L)'
;MSSNGILSLHFNQDHGCFTVSTESGLRIYNVEPLTQKLYLGHEQVGSVAHVEMLYRTNLLAIIGGGSLPRFDEKAVLIWDESQKDVQKKAVMDITFSQPVVNVKMKTDRLIVVLRNQVHVFTFPNNPHKLDSFDTRDNPK
;
A
#
# COMPACT_ATOMS: atom_id res chain seq x y z
N MET A 1 6.57 25.75 -7.85
CA MET A 1 6.97 24.33 -7.90
C MET A 1 6.47 23.70 -6.62
N SER A 2 5.39 22.92 -6.65
CA SER A 2 4.89 22.25 -5.45
C SER A 2 5.95 21.27 -4.97
N SER A 3 6.36 21.39 -3.71
CA SER A 3 7.10 20.33 -3.03
C SER A 3 6.23 19.08 -3.08
N ASN A 4 6.56 18.12 -3.94
CA ASN A 4 5.90 16.81 -4.02
C ASN A 4 6.29 15.97 -2.77
N GLY A 5 5.94 16.47 -1.58
CA GLY A 5 6.38 15.98 -0.28
C GLY A 5 6.38 14.46 -0.26
N ILE A 6 7.56 13.87 -0.13
CA ILE A 6 7.72 12.43 -0.05
C ILE A 6 7.32 12.02 1.36
N LEU A 7 6.39 11.06 1.45
CA LEU A 7 5.84 10.56 2.71
C LEU A 7 6.50 9.25 3.12
N SER A 8 6.82 8.37 2.16
CA SER A 8 7.56 7.13 2.44
C SER A 8 8.27 6.57 1.19
N LEU A 9 9.25 5.70 1.45
CA LEU A 9 10.04 4.96 0.47
C LEU A 9 10.17 3.51 0.94
N HIS A 10 9.86 2.53 0.08
CA HIS A 10 9.99 1.13 0.43
C HIS A 10 10.49 0.29 -0.75
N PHE A 11 11.50 -0.55 -0.51
CA PHE A 11 11.87 -1.59 -1.45
C PHE A 11 10.78 -2.68 -1.49
N ASN A 12 10.60 -3.28 -2.65
CA ASN A 12 9.92 -4.55 -2.74
C ASN A 12 10.80 -5.69 -2.17
N GLN A 13 10.23 -6.88 -2.04
CA GLN A 13 10.81 -8.01 -1.32
C GLN A 13 12.14 -8.52 -1.91
N ASP A 14 12.35 -8.36 -3.23
CA ASP A 14 13.59 -8.75 -3.92
C ASP A 14 14.56 -7.56 -4.10
N HIS A 15 14.24 -6.39 -3.56
CA HIS A 15 15.00 -5.15 -3.67
C HIS A 15 15.26 -4.68 -5.12
N GLY A 16 14.58 -5.26 -6.10
CA GLY A 16 14.72 -4.89 -7.49
C GLY A 16 13.88 -3.66 -7.88
N CYS A 17 12.89 -3.29 -7.07
CA CYS A 17 12.05 -2.12 -7.25
C CYS A 17 11.86 -1.38 -5.91
N PHE A 18 11.47 -0.12 -5.97
CA PHE A 18 11.02 0.62 -4.79
C PHE A 18 9.83 1.52 -5.11
N THR A 19 9.01 1.73 -4.09
CA THR A 19 7.87 2.64 -4.09
C THR A 19 8.27 3.99 -3.53
N VAL A 20 7.62 5.03 -4.03
CA VAL A 20 7.68 6.40 -3.50
C VAL A 20 6.26 6.86 -3.29
N SER A 21 5.87 7.07 -2.03
CA SER A 21 4.57 7.61 -1.67
C SER A 21 4.70 9.12 -1.43
N THR A 22 3.78 9.92 -1.97
CA THR A 22 3.86 11.38 -1.91
C THR A 22 2.52 12.03 -1.58
N GLU A 23 2.56 13.33 -1.27
CA GLU A 23 1.39 14.20 -1.12
C GLU A 23 0.50 14.29 -2.38
N SER A 24 0.98 13.77 -3.51
CA SER A 24 0.33 13.87 -4.82
C SER A 24 0.19 12.53 -5.54
N GLY A 25 0.36 11.42 -4.81
CA GLY A 25 0.14 10.07 -5.33
C GLY A 25 1.26 9.11 -4.98
N LEU A 26 1.60 8.22 -5.92
CA LEU A 26 2.70 7.28 -5.77
C LEU A 26 3.45 7.04 -7.08
N ARG A 27 4.69 6.58 -6.95
CA ARG A 27 5.55 6.12 -8.05
C ARG A 27 6.21 4.80 -7.71
N ILE A 28 6.49 3.99 -8.72
CA ILE A 28 7.29 2.78 -8.61
C ILE A 28 8.47 2.90 -9.56
N TYR A 29 9.66 2.60 -9.07
CA TYR A 29 10.89 2.59 -9.85
C TYR A 29 11.50 1.19 -9.84
N ASN A 30 12.00 0.77 -10.99
CA ASN A 30 12.98 -0.31 -11.08
C ASN A 30 14.35 0.25 -10.64
N VAL A 31 15.14 -0.54 -9.91
CA VAL A 31 16.44 -0.11 -9.38
C VAL A 31 17.53 -0.12 -10.45
N GLU A 32 17.62 -1.20 -11.23
CA GLU A 32 18.68 -1.41 -12.22
C GLU A 32 18.10 -1.88 -13.58
N PRO A 33 18.11 -1.04 -14.62
CA PRO A 33 18.44 0.38 -14.59
C PRO A 33 17.39 1.19 -13.82
N LEU A 34 17.78 2.34 -13.27
CA LEU A 34 16.86 3.24 -12.57
C LEU A 34 15.82 3.77 -13.57
N THR A 35 14.59 3.28 -13.48
CA THR A 35 13.53 3.63 -14.44
C THR A 35 12.17 3.63 -13.76
N GLN A 36 11.37 4.68 -14.00
CA GLN A 36 10.00 4.73 -13.50
C GLN A 36 9.13 3.68 -14.22
N LYS A 37 8.50 2.79 -13.47
CA LYS A 37 7.63 1.73 -13.96
C LYS A 37 6.14 2.08 -13.87
N LEU A 38 5.76 2.82 -12.83
CA LEU A 38 4.37 3.23 -12.59
C LEU A 38 4.34 4.63 -11.98
N TYR A 39 3.32 5.40 -12.36
CA TYR A 39 2.94 6.64 -11.69
C TYR A 39 1.41 6.67 -11.57
N LEU A 40 0.92 6.81 -10.33
CA LEU A 40 -0.49 7.06 -10.05
C LEU A 40 -0.56 8.43 -9.38
N GLY A 41 -1.22 9.38 -10.04
CA GLY A 41 -1.29 10.77 -9.57
C GLY A 41 -2.42 11.03 -8.58
N HIS A 42 -2.52 12.28 -8.13
CA HIS A 42 -3.52 12.76 -7.17
C HIS A 42 -4.96 12.43 -7.59
N GLU A 43 -5.30 12.62 -8.87
CA GLU A 43 -6.63 12.29 -9.40
C GLU A 43 -6.99 10.80 -9.31
N GLN A 44 -6.01 9.91 -9.19
CA GLN A 44 -6.24 8.46 -9.11
C GLN A 44 -6.26 7.98 -7.66
N VAL A 45 -5.31 8.46 -6.83
CA VAL A 45 -5.06 7.90 -5.50
C VAL A 45 -4.95 8.94 -4.37
N GLY A 46 -5.07 10.23 -4.67
CA GLY A 46 -4.88 11.32 -3.69
C GLY A 46 -3.46 11.37 -3.15
N SER A 47 -3.27 11.87 -1.92
CA SER A 47 -2.03 11.67 -1.17
C SER A 47 -1.97 10.26 -0.58
N VAL A 48 -0.77 9.68 -0.61
CA VAL A 48 -0.54 8.29 -0.21
C VAL A 48 0.53 8.24 0.87
N ALA A 49 0.24 7.63 2.01
CA ALA A 49 1.18 7.53 3.12
C ALA A 49 2.15 6.37 2.94
N HIS A 50 1.67 5.23 2.44
CA HIS A 50 2.48 4.02 2.33
C HIS A 50 1.98 3.11 1.20
N VAL A 51 2.92 2.47 0.51
CA VAL A 51 2.65 1.50 -0.55
C VAL A 51 3.60 0.32 -0.40
N GLU A 52 3.03 -0.88 -0.30
CA GLU A 52 3.78 -2.14 -0.31
C GLU A 52 3.50 -2.87 -1.63
N MET A 53 4.57 -3.29 -2.31
CA MET A 53 4.46 -4.14 -3.50
C MET A 53 4.36 -5.61 -3.08
N LEU A 54 3.71 -6.43 -3.91
CA LEU A 54 3.94 -7.88 -3.89
C LEU A 54 4.94 -8.27 -4.97
N TYR A 55 6.20 -8.44 -4.57
CA TYR A 55 7.35 -8.69 -5.45
C TYR A 55 7.35 -7.75 -6.66
N ARG A 56 7.23 -8.30 -7.86
CA ARG A 56 7.12 -7.58 -9.14
C ARG A 56 5.78 -7.87 -9.83
N THR A 57 4.75 -8.19 -9.06
CA THR A 57 3.38 -8.37 -9.56
C THR A 57 2.68 -7.03 -9.75
N ASN A 58 1.45 -7.06 -10.29
CA ASN A 58 0.62 -5.86 -10.46
C ASN A 58 -0.19 -5.49 -9.20
N LEU A 59 -0.05 -6.26 -8.11
CA LEU A 59 -0.76 -6.04 -6.87
C LEU A 59 0.03 -5.10 -5.95
N LEU A 60 -0.64 -4.05 -5.49
CA LEU A 60 -0.12 -3.07 -4.54
C LEU A 60 -1.07 -2.98 -3.34
N ALA A 61 -0.54 -2.94 -2.13
CA ALA A 61 -1.29 -2.50 -0.96
C ALA A 61 -1.03 -1.00 -0.74
N ILE A 62 -2.11 -0.21 -0.73
CA ILE A 62 -2.08 1.26 -0.63
C ILE A 62 -2.77 1.66 0.67
N ILE A 63 -2.12 2.54 1.43
CA ILE A 63 -2.69 3.18 2.62
C ILE A 63 -2.72 4.69 2.36
N GLY A 64 -3.91 5.29 2.50
CA GLY A 64 -4.08 6.72 2.40
C GLY A 64 -3.43 7.47 3.57
N GLY A 65 -3.12 8.75 3.36
CA GLY A 65 -2.67 9.66 4.41
C GLY A 65 -1.94 10.86 3.81
N GLY A 66 -1.34 11.69 4.65
CA GLY A 66 -0.83 13.00 4.20
C GLY A 66 -1.92 14.07 4.21
N SER A 67 -1.73 15.11 3.41
CA SER A 67 -2.55 16.33 3.45
C SER A 67 -3.92 16.21 2.79
N LEU A 68 -4.03 15.46 1.68
CA LEU A 68 -5.25 15.35 0.87
C LEU A 68 -5.48 13.89 0.42
N PRO A 69 -5.71 12.96 1.35
CA PRO A 69 -5.84 11.55 1.01
C PRO A 69 -7.20 11.28 0.36
N ARG A 70 -7.20 10.46 -0.69
CA ARG A 70 -8.44 9.97 -1.29
C ARG A 70 -9.05 8.81 -0.51
N PHE A 71 -8.22 8.10 0.24
CA PHE A 71 -8.56 6.89 0.98
C PHE A 71 -8.25 7.07 2.47
N ASP A 72 -9.00 6.39 3.33
CA ASP A 72 -8.82 6.48 4.78
C ASP A 72 -7.47 5.87 5.21
N GLU A 73 -6.78 6.47 6.18
CA GLU A 73 -5.54 5.95 6.77
C GLU A 73 -5.78 4.66 7.59
N LYS A 74 -7.03 4.36 7.91
CA LYS A 74 -7.48 3.12 8.56
C LYS A 74 -7.80 2.01 7.56
N ALA A 75 -7.70 2.27 6.26
CA ALA A 75 -8.01 1.32 5.22
C ALA A 75 -6.75 0.83 4.49
N VAL A 76 -6.72 -0.47 4.18
CA VAL A 76 -5.77 -1.05 3.24
C VAL A 76 -6.50 -1.36 1.94
N LEU A 77 -6.14 -0.65 0.89
CA LEU A 77 -6.64 -0.88 -0.46
C LEU A 77 -5.69 -1.79 -1.24
N ILE A 78 -6.22 -2.85 -1.83
CA ILE A 78 -5.47 -3.66 -2.80
C ILE A 78 -5.79 -3.14 -4.19
N TRP A 79 -4.75 -2.62 -4.84
CA TRP A 79 -4.80 -2.11 -6.20
C TRP A 79 -4.21 -3.13 -7.16
N ASP A 80 -4.98 -3.55 -8.16
CA ASP A 80 -4.52 -4.40 -9.24
C ASP A 80 -4.31 -3.56 -10.51
N GLU A 81 -3.05 -3.27 -10.82
CA GLU A 81 -2.73 -2.47 -12.01
C GLU A 81 -3.07 -3.19 -13.32
N SER A 82 -3.21 -4.53 -13.30
CA SER A 82 -3.62 -5.29 -14.48
C SER A 82 -5.10 -5.15 -14.83
N GLN A 83 -5.93 -4.61 -13.91
CA GLN A 83 -7.33 -4.35 -14.22
C GLN A 83 -7.49 -3.27 -15.29
N LYS A 84 -8.27 -3.61 -16.31
CA LYS A 84 -8.56 -2.74 -17.46
C LYS A 84 -9.59 -1.68 -17.13
N ASP A 85 -10.56 -2.01 -16.28
CA ASP A 85 -11.56 -1.06 -15.81
C ASP A 85 -10.96 -0.24 -14.67
N VAL A 86 -10.70 1.04 -14.95
CA VAL A 86 -10.08 1.97 -13.99
C VAL A 86 -10.87 2.05 -12.69
N GLN A 87 -12.21 1.94 -12.76
CA GLN A 87 -13.07 2.02 -11.58
C GLN A 87 -13.02 0.75 -10.72
N LYS A 88 -12.45 -0.34 -11.25
CA LYS A 88 -12.32 -1.64 -10.57
C LYS A 88 -10.88 -2.02 -10.26
N LYS A 89 -9.92 -1.10 -10.44
CA LYS A 89 -8.52 -1.33 -10.05
C LYS A 89 -8.36 -1.50 -8.54
N ALA A 90 -9.19 -0.84 -7.73
CA ALA A 90 -9.33 -1.15 -6.32
C ALA A 90 -10.14 -2.45 -6.15
N VAL A 91 -9.43 -3.59 -6.10
CA VAL A 91 -10.05 -4.92 -6.08
C VAL A 91 -10.45 -5.36 -4.67
N MET A 92 -9.94 -4.69 -3.64
CA MET A 92 -10.28 -4.96 -2.24
C MET A 92 -10.04 -3.73 -1.37
N ASP A 93 -10.91 -3.54 -0.37
CA ASP A 93 -10.80 -2.52 0.66
C ASP A 93 -11.07 -3.18 2.02
N ILE A 94 -10.10 -3.08 2.94
CA ILE A 94 -10.22 -3.57 4.31
C ILE A 94 -10.03 -2.41 5.26
N THR A 95 -11.11 -2.01 5.94
CA THR A 95 -11.11 -0.95 6.95
C THR A 95 -10.93 -1.50 8.36
N PHE A 96 -10.11 -0.82 9.16
CA PHE A 96 -9.80 -1.15 10.54
C PHE A 96 -10.33 -0.09 11.52
N SER A 97 -10.33 -0.40 12.82
CA SER A 97 -10.76 0.53 13.87
C SER A 97 -9.73 1.62 14.19
N GLN A 98 -8.47 1.40 13.82
CA GLN A 98 -7.34 2.29 14.07
C GLN A 98 -6.55 2.54 12.78
N PRO A 99 -5.78 3.63 12.70
CA PRO A 99 -4.89 3.89 11.57
C PRO A 99 -3.92 2.73 11.36
N VAL A 100 -3.70 2.40 10.10
CA VAL A 100 -2.75 1.35 9.73
C VAL A 100 -1.34 1.90 9.85
N VAL A 101 -0.53 1.25 10.69
CA VAL A 101 0.87 1.61 10.91
C VAL A 101 1.72 1.08 9.76
N ASN A 102 1.49 -0.17 9.35
CA ASN A 102 2.26 -0.82 8.30
C ASN A 102 1.44 -1.94 7.63
N VAL A 103 1.82 -2.31 6.40
CA VAL A 103 1.29 -3.49 5.71
C VAL A 103 2.44 -4.27 5.10
N LYS A 104 2.37 -5.60 5.19
CA LYS A 104 3.35 -6.50 4.58
C LYS A 104 2.66 -7.56 3.75
N MET A 105 3.26 -7.86 2.60
CA MET A 105 2.72 -8.80 1.63
C MET A 105 3.70 -9.93 1.36
N LYS A 106 3.14 -11.14 1.26
CA LYS A 106 3.78 -12.33 0.69
C LYS A 106 2.82 -12.94 -0.33
N THR A 107 3.29 -13.89 -1.13
CA THR A 107 2.51 -14.59 -2.16
C THR A 107 1.22 -15.22 -1.63
N ASP A 108 1.16 -15.57 -0.35
CA ASP A 108 0.04 -16.28 0.26
C ASP A 108 -0.57 -15.56 1.48
N ARG A 109 -0.03 -14.39 1.87
CA ARG A 109 -0.43 -13.67 3.09
C ARG A 109 -0.43 -12.17 2.89
N LEU A 110 -1.44 -11.52 3.46
CA LEU A 110 -1.48 -10.08 3.71
C LEU A 110 -1.45 -9.88 5.22
N ILE A 111 -0.51 -9.09 5.71
CA ILE A 111 -0.31 -8.81 7.13
C ILE A 111 -0.52 -7.31 7.33
N VAL A 112 -1.48 -6.93 8.17
CA VAL A 112 -1.80 -5.54 8.48
C VAL A 112 -1.44 -5.26 9.93
N VAL A 113 -0.65 -4.22 10.16
CA VAL A 113 -0.14 -3.83 11.48
C VAL A 113 -0.84 -2.55 11.90
N LEU A 114 -1.55 -2.62 13.01
CA LEU A 114 -2.10 -1.48 13.75
C LEU A 114 -1.16 -1.15 14.93
N ARG A 115 -1.52 -0.12 15.71
CA ARG A 115 -0.71 0.33 16.85
C ARG A 115 -0.59 -0.72 17.95
N ASN A 116 -1.63 -1.51 18.18
CA ASN A 116 -1.66 -2.53 19.24
C ASN A 116 -2.19 -3.89 18.77
N GLN A 117 -2.28 -4.10 17.46
CA GLN A 117 -2.80 -5.35 16.89
C GLN A 117 -2.13 -5.68 15.56
N VAL A 118 -2.03 -6.97 15.24
CA VAL A 118 -1.62 -7.47 13.92
C VAL A 118 -2.70 -8.39 13.39
N HIS A 119 -3.16 -8.15 12.16
CA HIS A 119 -4.15 -8.97 11.46
C HIS A 119 -3.50 -9.70 10.30
N VAL A 120 -3.79 -11.00 10.18
CA VAL A 120 -3.25 -11.86 9.11
C VAL A 120 -4.39 -12.36 8.25
N PHE A 121 -4.27 -12.21 6.93
CA PHE A 121 -5.25 -12.64 5.94
C PHE A 121 -4.63 -13.62 4.95
N THR A 122 -5.45 -14.50 4.39
CA THR A 122 -5.11 -15.19 3.14
C THR A 122 -4.99 -14.17 2.00
N PHE A 123 -4.15 -14.46 1.01
CA PHE A 123 -3.95 -13.58 -0.14
C PHE A 123 -3.38 -14.38 -1.33
N PRO A 124 -3.57 -13.99 -2.60
CA PRO A 124 -4.50 -12.96 -3.10
C PRO A 124 -5.92 -13.48 -3.38
N ASN A 125 -6.10 -14.81 -3.49
CA ASN A 125 -7.37 -15.40 -3.91
C ASN A 125 -8.33 -15.56 -2.72
N ASN A 126 -9.50 -14.94 -2.82
CA ASN A 126 -10.52 -14.89 -1.76
C ASN A 126 -9.97 -14.54 -0.36
N PRO A 127 -9.38 -13.34 -0.18
CA PRO A 127 -8.79 -12.93 1.09
C PRO A 127 -9.81 -12.94 2.22
N HIS A 128 -9.45 -13.61 3.30
CA HIS A 128 -10.21 -13.67 4.54
C HIS A 128 -9.25 -13.69 5.72
N LYS A 129 -9.72 -13.18 6.85
CA LYS A 129 -8.91 -13.11 8.08
C LYS A 129 -8.63 -14.51 8.58
N LEU A 130 -7.36 -14.83 8.75
CA LEU A 130 -6.87 -16.06 9.35
C LEU A 130 -6.74 -15.91 10.86
N ASP A 131 -6.10 -14.82 11.30
CA ASP A 131 -5.80 -14.61 12.71
C ASP A 131 -5.63 -13.13 13.05
N SER A 132 -5.69 -12.81 14.34
CA SER A 132 -5.45 -11.50 14.91
C SER A 132 -4.76 -11.64 16.25
N PHE A 133 -3.69 -10.86 16.45
CA PHE A 133 -2.90 -10.87 17.67
C PHE A 133 -2.89 -9.47 18.29
N ASP A 134 -3.11 -9.38 19.59
CA ASP A 134 -2.83 -8.16 20.33
C ASP A 134 -1.32 -8.01 20.54
N THR A 135 -0.83 -6.78 20.43
CA THR A 135 0.57 -6.42 20.66
C THR A 135 0.67 -5.36 21.74
N ARG A 136 1.89 -5.14 22.25
CA ARG A 136 2.19 -3.90 22.96
C ARG A 136 2.11 -2.71 22.01
N ASP A 137 2.17 -1.51 22.58
CA ASP A 137 2.18 -0.26 21.82
C ASP A 137 3.31 -0.24 20.79
N ASN A 138 2.96 -0.07 19.52
CA ASN A 138 3.84 -0.01 18.36
C ASN A 138 3.61 1.32 17.62
N PRO A 139 4.24 2.42 18.07
CA PRO A 139 4.11 3.72 17.43
C PRO A 139 4.77 3.73 16.04
N LYS A 140 4.27 4.60 15.17
CA LYS A 140 4.74 4.80 13.78
C LYS A 140 6.05 5.58 13.74
#